data_AF-A0AAW8AJA1-F1
#
_entry.id   AF-A0AAW8AJA1-F1
#
_cell.length_a   1.000
_cell.length_b   1.000
_cell.length_c   1.000
_cell.angle_alpha   90.00
_cell.angle_beta   90.00
_cell.angle_gamma   90.00
#
_symmetry.space_group_name_H-M   'P 1'
#
loop_
_entity.id
_entity.type
_entity.pdbx_description
1 polymer ?
#
loop_
_entity_poly.entity_id
_entity_poly.type
_entity_poly.pdbx_seq_one_letter_code
_entity_poly.pdbx_strand_id
1 'polypeptide(L)'
;ETELLRERTEELARLNRELNSQYRDLQATESALREANMELQMKMEIDPLTGLLNNQRIYEKLQGYVDNSRENKEPLSVIMFDIDHFKK
;
A
#
# COMPACT_ATOMS: atom_id res chain seq x y z
N GLU A 1 19.13 -24.53 -44.70
CA GLU A 1 19.70 -24.05 -43.41
C GLU A 1 19.34 -22.58 -43.16
N THR A 2 19.57 -21.69 -44.13
CA THR A 2 19.21 -20.27 -44.07
C THR A 2 17.71 -19.98 -43.89
N GLU A 3 16.83 -20.70 -44.59
CA GLU A 3 15.37 -20.52 -44.49
C GLU A 3 14.84 -20.87 -43.09
N LEU A 4 15.29 -22.00 -42.53
CA LEU A 4 14.93 -22.47 -41.19
C LEU A 4 15.41 -21.50 -40.09
N LEU A 5 16.62 -20.94 -40.27
CA LEU A 5 17.16 -19.94 -39.34
C LEU A 5 16.33 -18.66 -39.35
N ARG A 6 15.85 -18.26 -40.53
CA ARG A 6 14.97 -17.10 -40.70
C ARG A 6 13.61 -17.32 -40.03
N GLU A 7 12.97 -18.46 -40.26
CA GLU A 7 11.70 -18.81 -39.59
C GLU A 7 11.82 -18.79 -38.06
N ARG A 8 12.89 -19.39 -37.51
CA ARG A 8 13.16 -19.35 -36.06
C ARG A 8 13.38 -17.93 -35.53
N THR A 9 14.05 -17.08 -36.31
CA THR A 9 14.30 -15.68 -35.91
C THR A 9 12.99 -14.88 -35.88
N GLU A 10 12.11 -15.08 -36.88
CA GLU A 10 10.79 -14.45 -36.94
C GLU A 10 9.88 -14.94 -35.79
N GLU A 11 9.92 -16.23 -35.48
CA GLU A 11 9.21 -16.83 -34.34
C GLU A 11 9.69 -16.25 -33.00
N LEU A 12 11.00 -16.18 -32.77
CA LEU A 12 11.58 -15.57 -31.56
C LEU A 12 11.20 -14.09 -31.43
N ALA A 13 11.22 -13.34 -32.53
CA ALA A 13 10.81 -11.94 -32.53
C ALA A 13 9.33 -11.78 -32.17
N ARG A 14 8.47 -12.69 -32.65
CA ARG A 14 7.05 -12.70 -32.28
C ARG A 14 6.87 -13.02 -30.80
N LEU A 15 7.51 -14.07 -30.30
CA LEU A 15 7.40 -14.48 -28.90
C LEU A 15 7.94 -13.40 -27.96
N ASN A 16 9.03 -12.73 -28.33
CA ASN A 16 9.59 -11.64 -27.55
C ASN A 16 8.64 -10.43 -27.49
N ARG A 17 7.99 -10.08 -28.62
CA ARG A 17 6.94 -9.03 -28.62
C ARG A 17 5.76 -9.38 -27.71
N GLU A 18 5.30 -10.63 -27.77
CA GLU A 18 4.20 -11.11 -26.93
C GLU A 18 4.58 -11.09 -25.45
N LEU A 19 5.77 -11.60 -25.10
CA LEU A 19 6.29 -11.57 -23.74
C LEU A 19 6.42 -10.14 -23.20
N ASN A 20 6.92 -9.21 -24.01
CA ASN A 20 7.01 -7.80 -23.63
C ASN A 20 5.63 -7.16 -23.43
N SER A 21 4.63 -7.53 -24.22
CA SER A 21 3.25 -7.07 -24.02
C SER A 21 2.70 -7.57 -22.69
N GLN A 22 2.82 -8.88 -22.43
CA GLN A 22 2.38 -9.48 -21.18
C GLN A 22 3.08 -8.86 -19.97
N TYR A 23 4.38 -8.58 -20.08
CA TYR A 23 5.13 -7.93 -19.01
C TYR A 23 4.59 -6.52 -18.71
N ARG A 24 4.26 -5.73 -19.75
CA ARG A 24 3.65 -4.40 -19.56
C ARG A 24 2.27 -4.48 -18.91
N ASP A 25 1.44 -5.42 -19.35
CA ASP A 25 0.10 -5.61 -18.79
C ASP A 25 0.16 -6.04 -17.33
N LEU A 26 1.12 -6.91 -17.00
CA LEU A 26 1.40 -7.32 -15.62
C LEU A 26 1.83 -6.14 -14.76
N GLN A 27 2.75 -5.30 -15.24
CA GLN A 27 3.20 -4.10 -14.53
C GLN A 27 2.06 -3.10 -14.29
N ALA A 28 1.21 -2.88 -15.30
CA ALA A 28 0.04 -2.01 -15.16
C ALA A 28 -0.95 -2.55 -14.11
N THR A 29 -1.19 -3.86 -14.13
CA THR A 29 -2.06 -4.54 -13.16
C THR A 29 -1.48 -4.46 -11.75
N GLU A 30 -0.17 -4.67 -11.59
CA GLU A 30 0.51 -4.54 -10.29
C GLU A 30 0.40 -3.13 -9.72
N SER A 31 0.59 -2.10 -10.55
CA SER A 31 0.43 -0.69 -10.15
C SER A 31 -0.98 -0.41 -9.67
N ALA A 32 -1.99 -0.81 -10.45
CA ALA A 32 -3.39 -0.59 -10.11
C ALA A 32 -3.78 -1.32 -8.80
N LEU A 33 -3.29 -2.55 -8.60
CA LEU A 33 -3.50 -3.30 -7.38
C LEU A 33 -2.85 -2.61 -6.17
N ARG A 34 -1.64 -2.07 -6.34
CA ARG A 34 -0.93 -1.34 -5.29
C ARG A 34 -1.67 -0.06 -4.89
N GLU A 35 -2.15 0.71 -5.86
CA GLU A 35 -2.94 1.92 -5.63
C GLU A 35 -4.25 1.60 -4.90
N ALA A 36 -5.01 0.60 -5.36
CA ALA A 36 -6.24 0.16 -4.71
C ALA A 36 -5.99 -0.29 -3.25
N ASN A 37 -4.90 -1.02 -3.00
CA ASN A 37 -4.53 -1.42 -1.64
C ASN A 37 -4.18 -0.23 -0.75
N MET A 38 -3.47 0.78 -1.28
CA MET A 38 -3.17 2.01 -0.52
C MET A 38 -4.45 2.77 -0.17
N GLU A 39 -5.39 2.88 -1.10
CA GLU A 39 -6.69 3.52 -0.83
C GLU A 39 -7.51 2.76 0.21
N LEU A 40 -7.54 1.42 0.13
CA LEU A 40 -8.23 0.58 1.11
C LEU A 40 -7.59 0.74 2.49
N GLN A 41 -6.26 0.73 2.58
CA GLN A 41 -5.55 0.97 3.84
C GLN A 41 -5.88 2.34 4.41
N MET A 42 -5.87 3.40 3.60
CA MET A 42 -6.24 4.74 4.06
C MET A 42 -7.68 4.76 4.60
N LYS A 43 -8.65 4.15 3.91
CA LYS A 43 -10.04 4.07 4.38
C LYS A 43 -10.20 3.26 5.67
N MET A 44 -9.36 2.25 5.88
CA MET A 44 -9.37 1.44 7.09
C MET A 44 -8.69 2.11 8.28
N GLU A 45 -7.78 3.05 8.05
CA GLU A 45 -6.97 3.69 9.09
C GLU A 45 -7.45 5.10 9.46
N ILE A 46 -8.17 5.79 8.56
CA ILE A 46 -8.51 7.21 8.70
C ILE A 46 -9.99 7.39 9.00
N ASP A 47 -10.30 8.25 9.97
CA ASP A 47 -11.65 8.74 10.20
C ASP A 47 -12.02 9.77 9.12
N PRO A 48 -13.09 9.54 8.33
CA PRO A 48 -13.42 10.39 7.18
C PRO A 48 -13.91 11.79 7.57
N LEU A 49 -14.38 11.98 8.81
CA LEU A 49 -14.86 13.28 9.28
C LEU A 49 -13.70 14.21 9.65
N THR A 50 -12.65 13.66 10.27
CA THR A 50 -11.54 14.44 10.82
C THR A 50 -10.25 14.35 10.01
N GLY A 51 -10.10 13.34 9.14
CA GLY A 51 -8.85 13.06 8.42
C GLY A 51 -7.71 12.55 9.33
N LEU A 52 -8.01 12.31 10.62
CA LEU A 52 -7.06 11.75 11.58
C LEU A 52 -7.12 10.22 11.56
N LEU A 53 -6.18 9.58 12.25
CA LEU A 53 -6.29 8.15 12.52
C LEU A 53 -7.61 7.87 13.24
N ASN A 54 -8.29 6.81 12.83
CA ASN A 54 -9.45 6.35 13.56
C ASN A 54 -9.05 5.73 14.90
N ASN A 55 -10.05 5.52 15.76
CA ASN A 55 -9.83 5.04 17.11
C ASN A 55 -9.09 3.70 17.14
N GLN A 56 -9.46 2.74 16.28
CA GLN A 56 -8.79 1.45 16.21
C GLN A 56 -7.29 1.60 15.92
N ARG A 57 -6.96 2.41 14.91
CA ARG A 57 -5.57 2.62 14.49
C ARG A 57 -4.74 3.38 15.52
N ILE A 58 -5.35 4.30 16.26
CA ILE A 58 -4.69 4.98 17.38
C ILE A 58 -4.25 3.97 18.45
N TYR A 59 -5.14 3.06 18.87
CA TYR A 59 -4.81 2.06 19.90
C TYR A 59 -3.70 1.11 19.45
N GLU A 60 -3.76 0.63 18.20
CA GLU A 60 -2.71 -0.21 17.62
C GLU A 60 -1.34 0.49 17.65
N LYS A 61 -1.27 1.77 17.24
CA LYS A 61 -0.01 2.53 17.29
C LYS A 61 0.45 2.81 18.71
N LEU A 62 -0.48 3.13 19.61
CA LEU A 62 -0.17 3.43 21.01
C LEU A 62 0.53 2.26 21.69
N GLN A 63 0.10 1.02 21.40
CA GLN A 63 0.74 -0.17 21.94
C GLN A 63 2.24 -0.22 21.58
N GLY A 64 2.59 0.06 20.33
CA GLY A 64 4.00 0.13 19.91
C GLY A 64 4.79 1.21 20.62
N TYR A 65 4.19 2.39 20.86
CA TYR A 65 4.83 3.45 21.64
C TYR A 65 5.02 3.08 23.11
N VAL A 66 4.07 2.36 23.71
CA VAL A 66 4.17 1.85 25.08
C VAL A 66 5.32 0.83 25.18
N ASP A 67 5.42 -0.09 24.24
CA ASP A 67 6.48 -1.10 24.23
C ASP A 67 7.86 -0.45 24.06
N ASN A 68 7.99 0.52 23.14
CA ASN A 68 9.22 1.29 22.94
C ASN A 68 9.61 2.11 24.18
N SER A 69 8.64 2.75 24.84
CA SER A 69 8.86 3.50 26.09
C SER A 69 9.38 2.58 27.20
N ARG A 70 8.83 1.37 27.32
CA ARG A 70 9.29 0.37 28.30
C ARG A 70 10.70 -0.12 28.00
N GLU A 71 11.00 -0.41 26.74
CA GLU A 71 12.30 -0.92 26.31
C GLU A 71 13.41 0.12 26.51
N ASN A 72 13.16 1.36 26.08
CA ASN A 72 14.15 2.44 26.14
C ASN A 72 14.16 3.21 27.47
N LYS A 73 13.20 2.92 28.37
CA LYS A 73 12.98 3.63 29.64
C LYS A 73 12.76 5.14 29.45
N GLU A 74 12.13 5.51 28.35
CA GLU A 74 11.78 6.89 28.03
C GLU A 74 10.34 7.19 28.46
N PRO A 75 10.04 8.37 29.03
CA PRO A 75 8.69 8.71 29.43
C PRO A 75 7.78 8.90 28.21
N LEU A 76 6.61 8.23 28.23
CA LEU A 76 5.53 8.42 27.27
C LEU A 76 4.42 9.26 27.89
N SER A 77 3.89 10.22 27.14
CA SER A 77 2.73 11.05 27.55
C SER A 77 1.63 10.97 26.50
N VAL A 78 0.37 10.99 26.95
CA VAL A 78 -0.83 10.97 26.09
C VAL A 78 -1.74 12.11 26.52
N ILE A 79 -2.29 12.84 25.55
CA ILE A 79 -3.29 13.87 25.77
C ILE A 79 -4.60 13.39 25.15
N MET A 80 -5.66 13.39 25.95
CA MET A 80 -7.02 13.13 25.52
C MET A 80 -7.85 14.37 25.84
N PHE A 81 -8.58 14.88 24.87
CA PHE A 81 -9.45 16.04 25.02
C PHE A 81 -10.76 15.78 24.28
N ASP A 82 -11.83 16.42 24.76
CA ASP A 82 -13.18 16.33 24.19
C ASP A 82 -13.71 17.74 23.93
N ILE A 83 -14.64 17.86 22.98
CA ILE A 83 -15.27 19.15 22.67
C ILE A 83 -16.49 19.33 23.57
N ASP A 84 -16.37 20.24 24.53
CA ASP A 84 -17.50 20.62 25.38
C ASP A 84 -18.69 21.10 24.54
N HIS A 85 -19.90 20.66 24.92
CA HIS A 85 -21.15 21.10 24.29
C HIS A 85 -21.34 20.78 22.80
N PHE A 86 -20.70 19.76 22.25
CA PHE A 86 -20.76 19.40 20.82
C PHE A 86 -22.17 19.28 20.19
N LYS A 87 -23.23 19.09 20.99
CA LYS A 87 -24.62 18.88 20.52
C LYS A 87 -25.59 20.06 20.69
N LYS A 88 -25.20 21.16 21.36
CA LYS A 88 -26.12 22.26 21.73
C LYS A 88 -26.30 23.30 20.64
#